data_AF-A0A9P7D7F4-F1
#
_entry.id   AF-A0A9P7D7F4-F1
#
_cell.length_a   1.000
_cell.length_b   1.000
_cell.length_c   1.000
_cell.angle_alpha   90.00
_cell.angle_beta   90.00
_cell.angle_gamma   90.00
#
_symmetry.space_group_name_H-M   'P 1'
#
loop_
_entity.id
_entity.type
_entity.pdbx_description
1 polymer ?
#
loop_
_entity_poly.entity_id
_entity_poly.type
_entity_poly.pdbx_seq_one_letter_code
_entity_poly.pdbx_strand_id
1 'polypeptide(L)'
;MVHLLIVLMTAAESIAKIAEVLSTPQIEEFYIPLLKRLSQGKWFTSRTSSAALYPPVYSKVLWSIQEDLQKGFATLGADDTPMVRRAAAKWLGVQ
;
A
#
# COMPACT_ATOMS: atom_id res chain seq x y z
N MET A 1 -7.33 6.60 19.69
CA MET A 1 -6.89 6.76 18.28
C MET A 1 -5.60 5.99 17.95
N VAL A 2 -4.56 6.02 18.79
CA VAL A 2 -3.28 5.31 18.53
C VAL A 2 -3.43 3.79 18.41
N HIS A 3 -4.21 3.15 19.28
CA HIS A 3 -4.44 1.70 19.25
C HIS A 3 -5.08 1.20 17.94
N LEU A 4 -5.98 2.00 17.34
CA LEU A 4 -6.59 1.67 16.05
C LEU A 4 -5.55 1.65 14.93
N LEU A 5 -4.61 2.60 14.96
CA LEU A 5 -3.56 2.68 13.94
C LEU A 5 -2.62 1.46 14.03
N ILE A 6 -2.27 1.01 15.23
CA ILE A 6 -1.43 -0.17 15.44
C ILE A 6 -2.08 -1.40 14.79
N VAL A 7 -3.35 -1.67 15.11
CA VAL A 7 -4.08 -2.82 14.54
C VAL A 7 -4.13 -2.75 13.01
N LEU A 8 -4.38 -1.57 12.44
CA LEU A 8 -4.43 -1.39 10.99
C LEU A 8 -3.06 -1.61 10.31
N MET A 9 -1.97 -1.19 10.95
CA MET A 9 -0.63 -1.41 10.42
C MET A 9 -0.26 -2.90 10.46
N THR A 10 -0.55 -3.58 11.56
CA THR A 10 -0.31 -5.04 11.67
C THR A 10 -1.16 -5.82 10.67
N ALA A 11 -2.41 -5.42 10.44
CA ALA A 11 -3.25 -6.02 9.41
C ALA A 11 -2.64 -5.83 8.01
N ALA A 12 -2.12 -4.63 7.71
CA ALA A 12 -1.44 -4.36 6.43
C ALA A 12 -0.17 -5.20 6.26
N GLU A 13 0.63 -5.37 7.31
CA GLU A 13 1.82 -6.25 7.27
C GLU A 13 1.44 -7.72 7.04
N SER A 14 0.34 -8.20 7.61
CA SER A 14 -0.18 -9.54 7.32
C SER A 14 -0.63 -9.69 5.87
N ILE A 15 -1.32 -8.68 5.31
CA ILE A 15 -1.72 -8.66 3.89
C ILE A 15 -0.48 -8.63 2.98
N ALA A 16 0.55 -7.87 3.34
CA ALA A 16 1.82 -7.84 2.62
C ALA A 16 2.48 -9.23 2.53
N LYS A 17 2.47 -10.02 3.61
CA LYS A 17 2.96 -11.40 3.60
C LYS A 17 2.13 -12.31 2.70
N ILE A 18 0.80 -12.14 2.67
CA ILE A 18 -0.07 -12.92 1.77
C ILE A 18 0.29 -12.68 0.30
N ALA A 19 0.74 -11.48 -0.08
CA ALA A 19 1.18 -11.21 -1.44
C ALA A 19 2.33 -12.12 -1.90
N GLU A 20 3.13 -12.68 -0.98
CA GLU A 20 4.23 -13.60 -1.31
C GLU A 20 3.72 -14.90 -1.95
N VAL A 21 2.55 -15.38 -1.54
CA VAL A 21 1.98 -16.66 -1.98
C VAL A 21 0.90 -16.53 -3.06
N LEU A 22 0.45 -15.31 -3.37
CA LEU A 22 -0.50 -15.07 -4.46
C LEU A 22 0.19 -15.18 -5.83
N SER A 23 -0.51 -15.78 -6.78
CA SER A 23 -0.13 -15.76 -8.19
C SER A 23 -0.41 -14.37 -8.81
N THR A 24 0.28 -14.05 -9.92
CA THR A 24 0.08 -12.77 -10.62
C THR A 24 -1.40 -12.48 -10.95
N PRO A 25 -2.19 -13.42 -11.50
CA PRO A 25 -3.62 -13.16 -11.73
C PRO A 25 -4.39 -12.81 -10.46
N GLN A 26 -4.12 -13.50 -9.34
CA GLN A 26 -4.78 -13.22 -8.06
C GLN A 26 -4.37 -11.85 -7.47
N ILE A 27 -3.12 -11.44 -7.69
CA ILE A 27 -2.66 -10.11 -7.28
C ILE A 27 -3.43 -9.05 -8.07
N GLU A 28 -3.53 -9.20 -9.39
CA GLU A 28 -4.22 -8.24 -10.25
C GLU A 28 -5.73 -8.18 -9.98
N GLU A 29 -6.36 -9.33 -9.76
CA GLU A 29 -7.81 -9.44 -9.54
C GLU A 29 -8.24 -8.97 -8.15
N PHE A 30 -7.48 -9.28 -7.10
CA PHE A 30 -7.92 -9.05 -5.71
C PHE A 30 -7.06 -8.04 -4.95
N TYR A 31 -5.73 -8.14 -5.06
CA TYR A 31 -4.82 -7.34 -4.25
C TYR A 31 -4.76 -5.89 -4.74
N ILE A 32 -4.64 -5.68 -6.04
CA ILE A 32 -4.53 -4.33 -6.63
C ILE A 32 -5.78 -3.48 -6.37
N PRO A 33 -7.02 -4.00 -6.53
CA PRO A 33 -8.22 -3.25 -6.16
C PRO A 33 -8.29 -2.90 -4.67
N LEU A 34 -7.88 -3.81 -3.78
CA LEU A 34 -7.78 -3.55 -2.34
C LEU A 34 -6.80 -2.42 -2.04
N LEU A 35 -5.59 -2.50 -2.62
CA LEU A 35 -4.54 -1.50 -2.46
C LEU A 35 -5.00 -0.11 -2.92
N LYS A 36 -5.58 -0.03 -4.12
CA LYS A 36 -6.11 1.23 -4.67
C LYS A 36 -7.19 1.83 -3.75
N ARG A 37 -8.14 1.00 -3.28
CA ARG A 37 -9.20 1.44 -2.36
C ARG A 37 -8.65 1.98 -1.04
N LEU A 38 -7.64 1.34 -0.45
CA LEU A 38 -7.04 1.80 0.80
C LEU A 38 -6.24 3.10 0.61
N SER A 39 -5.51 3.20 -0.50
CA SER A 39 -4.67 4.36 -0.86
C SER A 39 -5.48 5.63 -1.15
N GLN A 40 -6.71 5.46 -1.64
CA GLN A 40 -7.63 6.56 -1.95
C GLN A 40 -8.69 6.77 -0.85
N GLY A 41 -8.56 6.06 0.28
CA GLY A 41 -9.52 6.13 1.38
C GLY A 41 -9.63 7.55 1.95
N LYS A 42 -10.86 7.98 2.25
CA LYS A 42 -11.13 9.31 2.86
C LYS A 42 -10.34 9.52 4.16
N TRP A 43 -10.22 8.46 4.97
CA TRP A 43 -9.52 8.51 6.24
C TRP A 43 -8.01 8.32 6.08
N PHE A 44 -7.22 9.23 6.66
CA PHE A 44 -5.75 9.16 6.58
C PHE A 44 -5.20 7.85 7.14
N THR A 45 -5.88 7.22 8.09
CA THR A 45 -5.48 5.93 8.67
C THR A 45 -5.46 4.82 7.62
N SER A 46 -6.43 4.81 6.69
CA SER A 46 -6.48 3.89 5.55
C SER A 46 -5.31 4.11 4.59
N ARG A 47 -5.02 5.38 4.28
CA ARG A 47 -3.92 5.73 3.37
C ARG A 47 -2.56 5.42 4.01
N THR A 48 -2.42 5.68 5.31
CA THR A 48 -1.22 5.36 6.10
C THR A 48 -0.91 3.87 6.07
N SER A 49 -1.91 3.00 6.29
CA SER A 49 -1.69 1.54 6.26
C SER A 49 -1.42 1.02 4.85
N SER A 50 -1.98 1.65 3.82
CA SER A 50 -1.78 1.24 2.43
C SER A 50 -0.32 1.31 1.95
N ALA A 51 0.51 2.17 2.54
CA ALA A 51 1.90 2.34 2.13
C ALA A 51 2.72 1.03 2.19
N ALA A 52 2.45 0.17 3.19
CA ALA A 52 3.13 -1.11 3.36
C ALA A 52 2.79 -2.15 2.29
N LEU A 53 1.71 -1.93 1.54
CA LEU A 53 1.18 -2.89 0.57
C LEU A 53 1.76 -2.70 -0.84
N TYR A 54 2.48 -1.61 -1.10
CA TYR A 54 3.07 -1.35 -2.42
C TYR A 54 4.29 -2.23 -2.75
N PRO A 55 5.32 -2.33 -1.89
CA PRO A 55 6.55 -3.06 -2.25
C PRO A 55 6.35 -4.55 -2.60
N PRO A 56 5.57 -5.36 -1.84
CA PRO A 56 5.48 -6.81 -2.06
C PRO A 56 4.93 -7.25 -3.42
N VAL A 57 4.14 -6.38 -4.07
CA VAL A 57 3.46 -6.70 -5.34
C VAL A 57 4.08 -6.02 -6.55
N TYR A 58 4.97 -5.05 -6.36
CA TYR A 58 5.49 -4.22 -7.43
C TYR A 58 6.17 -5.06 -8.54
N SER A 59 7.04 -6.00 -8.17
CA SER A 59 7.73 -6.88 -9.14
C SER A 59 6.86 -8.01 -9.70
N LYS A 60 5.64 -8.20 -9.18
CA LYS A 60 4.76 -9.33 -9.52
C LYS A 60 3.67 -8.99 -10.55
N VAL A 61 3.50 -7.70 -10.85
CA VAL A 61 2.44 -7.20 -11.74
C VAL A 61 3.01 -6.72 -13.08
N LEU A 62 2.13 -6.61 -14.07
CA LEU A 62 2.47 -6.06 -15.39
C LEU A 62 2.98 -4.61 -15.31
N TRP A 63 3.78 -4.21 -16.31
CA TRP A 63 4.38 -2.88 -16.42
C TRP A 63 3.35 -1.74 -16.33
N SER A 64 2.19 -1.88 -16.99
CA SER A 64 1.11 -0.89 -16.91
C SER A 64 0.60 -0.68 -15.49
N ILE A 65 0.55 -1.75 -14.69
CA ILE A 65 0.15 -1.69 -13.28
C ILE A 65 1.28 -1.11 -12.43
N GLN A 66 2.55 -1.39 -12.76
CA GLN A 66 3.68 -0.78 -12.07
C GLN A 66 3.68 0.76 -12.18
N GLU A 67 3.40 1.31 -13.37
CA GLU A 67 3.27 2.76 -13.57
C GLU A 67 2.13 3.35 -12.70
N ASP A 68 1.00 2.66 -12.63
CA ASP A 68 -0.12 3.03 -11.75
C ASP A 68 0.28 3.00 -10.27
N LEU A 69 1.02 1.98 -9.84
CA LEU A 69 1.51 1.86 -8.47
C LEU A 69 2.51 2.96 -8.12
N GLN A 70 3.41 3.33 -9.04
CA GLN A 70 4.32 4.45 -8.83
C GLN A 70 3.56 5.77 -8.63
N LYS A 71 2.56 6.05 -9.47
CA LYS A 71 1.71 7.25 -9.34
C LYS A 71 0.93 7.25 -8.03
N GLY A 72 0.36 6.10 -7.66
CA GLY A 72 -0.35 5.91 -6.40
C GLY A 72 0.54 6.16 -5.18
N PHE A 73 1.75 5.59 -5.17
CA PHE A 73 2.69 5.77 -4.07
C PHE A 73 3.24 7.20 -3.99
N ALA A 74 3.53 7.83 -5.12
CA ALA A 74 3.93 9.24 -5.18
C ALA A 74 2.83 10.15 -4.58
N THR A 75 1.56 9.83 -4.83
CA THR A 75 0.42 10.54 -4.23
C THR A 75 0.44 10.42 -2.70
N LEU A 76 0.78 9.25 -2.14
CA LEU A 76 0.95 9.10 -0.69
C LEU A 76 2.13 9.92 -0.15
N GLY A 77 3.23 10.00 -0.90
CA GLY A 77 4.40 10.82 -0.56
C GLY A 77 4.10 12.33 -0.55
N ALA A 78 3.13 12.76 -1.36
CA ALA A 78 2.67 14.14 -1.47
C ALA A 78 1.39 14.45 -0.66
N ASP A 79 0.85 13.49 0.10
CA ASP A 79 -0.41 13.67 0.85
C ASP A 79 -0.33 14.84 1.84
N ASP A 80 -1.41 15.62 1.98
CA ASP A 80 -1.45 16.76 2.91
C ASP A 80 -1.24 16.34 4.37
N THR A 81 -1.59 15.09 4.71
CA THR A 81 -1.49 14.55 6.07
C THR A 81 -0.07 14.08 6.38
N PRO A 82 0.63 14.66 7.38
CA PRO A 82 2.02 14.29 7.69
C PRO A 82 2.21 12.82 8.04
N MET A 83 1.22 12.18 8.67
CA MET A 83 1.29 10.75 9.01
C MET A 83 1.35 9.85 7.77
N VAL A 84 0.65 10.23 6.68
CA VAL A 84 0.63 9.46 5.43
C VAL A 84 2.00 9.60 4.75
N ARG A 85 2.52 10.82 4.63
CA ARG A 85 3.86 11.06 4.07
C ARG A 85 4.95 10.31 4.83
N ARG A 86 4.90 10.32 6.17
CA ARG A 86 5.85 9.57 7.00
C ARG A 86 5.76 8.06 6.75
N ALA A 87 4.56 7.53 6.57
CA ALA A 87 4.39 6.11 6.24
C ALA A 87 4.91 5.78 4.84
N ALA A 88 4.65 6.62 3.83
CA ALA A 88 5.22 6.45 2.50
C ALA A 88 6.76 6.49 2.55
N ALA A 89 7.34 7.47 3.24
CA ALA A 89 8.79 7.58 3.40
C ALA A 89 9.43 6.36 4.08
N LYS A 90 8.74 5.73 5.05
CA LYS A 90 9.22 4.48 5.69
C LYS A 90 9.43 3.35 4.68
N TRP A 91 8.61 3.29 3.63
CA TRP A 91 8.65 2.24 2.61
C TRP A 91 9.34 2.68 1.31
N LEU A 92 9.76 3.94 1.22
CA LEU A 92 10.57 4.48 0.13
C LEU A 92 12.04 4.09 0.36
N GLY A 93 12.53 3.08 -0.36
CA GLY A 93 13.92 2.60 -0.24
C GLY A 93 14.08 1.28 0.52
N VAL A 94 12.98 0.63 0.92
CA VAL A 94 13.00 -0.79 1.30
C VAL A 94 13.01 -1.59 -0.01
N GLN A 95 14.21 -1.85 -0.54
CA GLN A 95 14.48 -2.84 -1.57
C GLN A 95 14.83 -4.17 -0.93
#